data_AF-A0A3N1JFB1-F1
#
_entry.id   AF-A0A3N1JFB1-F1
#
_cell.length_a   1.000
_cell.length_b   1.000
_cell.length_c   1.000
_cell.angle_alpha   90.00
_cell.angle_beta   90.00
_cell.angle_gamma   90.00
#
_symmetry.space_group_name_H-M   'P 1'
#
loop_
_entity.id
_entity.type
_entity.pdbx_description
1 polymer ?
#
loop_
_entity_poly.entity_id
_entity_poly.type
_entity_poly.pdbx_seq_one_letter_code
_entity_poly.pdbx_strand_id
1 'polypeptide(L)' 'MWHGVLMQNTLTQLRQNPAEWRRRGLTPPDVIQAMVERRLAEPGHHAPVGDPSYADFFRG' A
#
# COMPACT_ATOMS: atom_id res chain seq x y z
N MET A 1 -15.40 19.34 -11.12
CA MET A 1 -15.21 18.18 -12.02
C MET A 1 -14.28 17.22 -11.32
N TRP A 2 -14.77 16.04 -10.96
CA TRP A 2 -14.16 15.12 -9.99
C TRP A 2 -13.01 14.30 -10.59
N HIS A 3 -11.77 14.56 -10.18
CA HIS A 3 -10.60 13.74 -10.57
C HIS A 3 -10.49 12.40 -9.80
N GLY A 4 -11.26 12.21 -8.71
CA GLY A 4 -11.10 11.06 -7.81
C GLY A 4 -11.66 9.73 -8.32
N VAL A 5 -12.79 9.74 -9.03
CA VAL A 5 -13.51 8.51 -9.43
C VAL A 5 -12.79 7.74 -10.55
N LEU A 6 -12.03 8.44 -11.41
CA LEU A 6 -11.29 7.82 -12.51
C LEU A 6 -10.08 7.00 -12.01
N MET A 7 -9.38 7.48 -10.97
CA MET A 7 -8.17 6.84 -10.42
C MET A 7 -8.48 5.51 -9.72
N GLN A 8 -9.55 5.42 -8.93
CA GLN A 8 -9.93 4.14 -8.27
C GLN A 8 -10.20 3.03 -9.29
N ASN A 9 -10.86 3.36 -10.40
CA ASN A 9 -11.16 2.38 -11.44
C ASN A 9 -9.86 1.91 -12.14
N THR A 10 -8.90 2.82 -12.33
CA THR A 10 -7.60 2.47 -12.92
C THR A 10 -6.80 1.53 -12.02
N LEU A 11 -6.84 1.75 -10.70
CA LEU A 11 -6.07 0.98 -9.74
C LEU A 11 -6.62 -0.44 -9.55
N THR A 12 -7.95 -0.60 -9.53
CA THR A 12 -8.60 -1.91 -9.52
C THR A 12 -8.27 -2.71 -10.78
N GLN A 13 -8.31 -2.08 -11.97
CA GLN A 13 -7.93 -2.73 -13.22
C GLN A 13 -6.45 -3.14 -13.23
N LEU A 14 -5.55 -2.28 -12.74
CA LEU A 14 -4.13 -2.61 -12.63
C LEU A 14 -3.88 -3.81 -11.71
N ARG A 15 -4.61 -3.93 -10.59
CA ARG A 15 -4.48 -5.09 -9.68
C ARG A 15 -4.85 -6.42 -10.34
N GLN A 16 -5.67 -6.42 -11.39
CA GLN A 16 -6.05 -7.64 -12.10
C GLN A 16 -4.96 -8.16 -13.06
N ASN A 17 -4.02 -7.30 -13.48
CA ASN A 17 -2.93 -7.70 -14.36
C ASN A 17 -1.56 -7.20 -13.84
N PRO A 18 -0.83 -8.02 -13.07
CA PRO A 18 0.49 -7.68 -12.53
C PRO A 18 1.53 -7.28 -13.58
N ALA A 19 1.40 -7.74 -14.84
CA ALA A 19 2.33 -7.37 -15.90
C ALA A 19 2.19 -5.89 -16.32
N GLU A 20 0.98 -5.32 -16.20
CA GLU A 20 0.73 -3.90 -16.53
C GLU A 20 1.46 -2.95 -15.57
N TRP A 21 1.73 -3.38 -14.33
CA TRP A 21 2.55 -2.60 -13.40
C TRP A 21 3.95 -2.39 -13.97
N ARG A 22 4.61 -3.50 -14.35
CA ARG A 22 5.97 -3.45 -14.91
C ARG A 22 6.02 -2.63 -16.20
N ARG A 23 5.04 -2.78 -17.09
CA ARG A 23 4.95 -2.00 -18.35
C ARG A 23 4.85 -0.50 -18.11
N ARG A 24 4.30 -0.09 -16.97
CA ARG A 24 4.15 1.32 -16.56
C ARG A 24 5.30 1.81 -15.68
N GLY A 25 6.36 1.01 -15.50
CA GLY A 25 7.47 1.33 -14.61
C GLY A 25 7.12 1.26 -13.12
N LEU A 26 5.99 0.64 -12.76
CA LEU A 26 5.56 0.45 -11.38
C LEU A 26 6.01 -0.91 -10.84
N THR A 27 6.25 -0.99 -9.54
CA THR A 27 6.57 -2.25 -8.85
C THR A 27 5.27 -3.02 -8.55
N PRO A 28 5.15 -4.29 -8.96
CA PRO A 28 3.94 -5.10 -8.73
C PRO A 28 3.59 -5.30 -7.25
N PRO A 29 2.30 -5.52 -6.93
CA PRO A 29 1.84 -5.67 -5.54
C PRO A 29 2.51 -6.80 -4.76
N ASP A 30 2.79 -7.94 -5.40
CA ASP A 30 3.47 -9.09 -4.80
C ASP A 30 4.92 -8.78 -4.41
N VAL A 31 5.62 -8.01 -5.25
CA VAL A 31 6.99 -7.56 -4.95
C VAL A 31 6.99 -6.57 -3.79
N ILE A 32 6.04 -5.63 -3.77
CA ILE A 32 5.87 -4.70 -2.65
C ILE A 32 5.56 -5.46 -1.35
N GLN A 33 4.65 -6.45 -1.41
CA GLN A 33 4.31 -7.30 -0.28
C GLN A 33 5.56 -7.98 0.29
N ALA A 34 6.37 -8.62 -0.57
CA ALA A 34 7.61 -9.28 -0.15
C ALA A 34 8.63 -8.29 0.46
N MET A 35 8.74 -7.07 -0.07
CA MET A 35 9.60 -6.04 0.49
C MET A 35 9.14 -5.59 1.88
N VAL A 36 7.83 -5.42 2.07
CA VAL A 36 7.22 -5.07 3.36
C VAL A 36 7.47 -6.18 4.37
N GLU A 37 7.14 -7.42 4.02
CA GLU A 37 7.32 -8.59 4.91
C GLU A 37 8.79 -8.74 5.33
N ARG A 38 9.72 -8.61 4.38
CA ARG A 38 11.15 -8.66 4.68
C ARG A 38 11.55 -7.58 5.68
N ARG A 39 11.04 -6.35 5.51
CA ARG A 39 11.36 -5.24 6.40
C ARG A 39 10.75 -5.43 7.79
N LEU A 40 9.54 -5.96 7.88
CA LEU A 40 8.90 -6.22 9.17
C LEU A 40 9.51 -7.39 9.93
N ALA A 41 10.21 -8.30 9.23
CA ALA A 41 10.99 -9.37 9.84
C ALA A 41 12.34 -8.89 10.44
N GLU A 42 12.77 -7.66 10.15
CA GLU A 42 13.99 -7.10 10.73
C GLU A 42 13.82 -6.87 12.25
N PRO A 43 14.83 -7.20 13.09
CA PRO A 43 14.76 -6.95 14.52
C PRO A 43 14.52 -5.47 14.82
N GLY A 44 13.52 -5.17 15.68
CA GLY A 44 13.16 -3.80 16.05
C GLY A 44 11.99 -3.20 15.25
N HIS A 45 11.44 -3.90 14.26
CA HIS A 45 10.25 -3.48 13.50
C HIS A 45 8.92 -4.01 14.04
N HIS A 46 8.91 -4.64 15.22
CA HIS A 46 7.67 -4.94 15.93
C HIS A 46 7.01 -3.63 16.35
N ALA A 47 5.73 -3.44 15.98
CA ALA A 47 4.97 -2.27 16.40
C ALA A 47 4.99 -2.17 17.94
N PRO A 48 5.34 -1.00 18.51
CA PRO A 48 5.21 -0.78 19.95
C PRO A 48 3.75 -1.05 20.35
N VAL A 49 3.56 -1.95 21.31
CA VAL A 49 2.23 -2.20 21.88
C VAL A 49 1.81 -0.94 22.62
N GLY A 50 0.86 -0.18 22.08
CA GLY A 50 0.26 0.97 22.76
C GLY A 50 0.36 2.33 22.04
N ASP A 51 0.90 2.40 20.83
CA ASP A 51 0.87 3.66 20.07
C ASP A 51 -0.56 4.02 19.63
N PRO A 52 -0.95 5.32 19.73
CA PRO A 52 -2.25 5.79 19.27
C PRO A 52 -2.41 5.48 17.78
N SER A 53 -3.60 5.01 17.42
CA SER A 53 -3.91 4.75 16.02
C SER A 53 -4.02 6.07 15.25
N TYR A 54 -3.85 6.01 13.93
CA TYR A 54 -4.10 7.17 13.06
C TYR A 54 -5.51 7.75 13.24
N ALA A 55 -6.50 6.91 13.60
CA ALA A 55 -7.87 7.35 13.85
C ALA A 55 -7.99 8.23 15.11
N ASP A 56 -7.09 8.08 16.08
CA ASP A 56 -7.14 8.85 17.33
C ASP A 56 -6.76 10.33 17.12
N PHE A 57 -6.03 10.67 16.05
CA PHE A 57 -5.68 12.05 15.70
C PHE A 57 -6.89 12.92 15.31
N PHE A 58 -8.00 12.33 14.86
CA PHE A 58 -9.17 13.05 14.37
C PHE A 58 -10.35 13.03 15.34
N ARG A 59 -10.15 12.48 16.55
CA ARG A 59 -11.19 12.39 17.59
C ARG A 59 -11.26 13.62 18.52
N GLY A 60 -10.52 14.69 18.20
CA GLY A 60 -10.52 15.97 18.91
C GLY A 60 -11.75 16.83 18.65
#